data_AF-A0A182GP41-F1
#
_entry.id   AF-A0A182GP41-F1
#
_cell.length_a   1.000
_cell.length_b   1.000
_cell.length_c   1.000
_cell.angle_alpha   90.00
_cell.angle_beta   90.00
_cell.angle_gamma   90.00
#
_symmetry.space_group_name_H-M   'P 1'
#
loop_
_entity.id
_entity.type
_entity.pdbx_description
1 polymer ?
#
loop_
_entity_poly.entity_id
_entity_poly.type
_entity_poly.pdbx_seq_one_letter_code
_entity_poly.pdbx_strand_id
1 'polypeptide(L)'
;MAEHSTDNFSHQVPAWLNDQFFEEILRKAENDPTIQVVPGCELRPATQGDHYGSVMFRTAVRYQSKRANGGEQEIHLIVKTQSTAEGYKKEVSKGGSLFSKEIYMYTEVLPAVVKVLGDVGEDFEVAR
;
A
#
# COMPACT_ATOMS: atom_id res chain seq x y z
N MET A 1 0.09 -0.36 33.20
CA MET A 1 0.43 -1.61 32.51
C MET A 1 -0.80 -2.02 31.72
N ALA A 2 -0.74 -1.93 30.40
CA ALA A 2 -1.80 -2.41 29.51
C ALA A 2 -1.12 -3.17 28.37
N GLU A 3 -0.74 -4.41 28.68
CA GLU A 3 -0.23 -5.38 27.73
C GLU A 3 -1.43 -6.13 27.13
N HIS A 4 -2.21 -5.47 26.27
CA HIS A 4 -3.28 -6.13 25.53
C HIS A 4 -3.47 -5.49 24.15
N SER A 5 -2.74 -5.97 23.14
CA SER A 5 -3.20 -5.99 21.73
C SER A 5 -2.18 -6.47 20.68
N THR A 6 -0.98 -6.88 21.05
CA THR A 6 0.01 -7.34 20.05
C THR A 6 -0.32 -8.70 19.43
N ASP A 7 -1.04 -9.57 20.15
CA ASP A 7 -1.23 -10.97 19.75
C ASP A 7 -2.29 -11.20 18.64
N ASN A 8 -3.16 -10.21 18.39
CA ASN A 8 -4.27 -10.35 17.43
C ASN A 8 -3.97 -9.75 16.04
N PHE A 9 -2.83 -9.06 15.87
CA PHE A 9 -2.48 -8.38 14.63
C PHE A 9 -1.89 -9.34 13.58
N SER A 10 -1.12 -10.34 14.01
CA SER A 10 -0.51 -11.34 13.12
C SER A 10 -1.55 -12.10 12.27
N HIS A 11 -2.74 -12.35 12.84
CA HIS A 11 -3.85 -13.03 12.19
C HIS A 11 -4.57 -12.18 11.12
N GLN A 12 -4.28 -10.88 11.04
CA GLN A 12 -4.92 -9.97 10.08
C GLN A 12 -4.04 -9.69 8.86
N VAL A 13 -2.74 -9.97 8.92
CA VAL A 13 -1.82 -9.75 7.79
C VAL A 13 -2.03 -10.87 6.76
N PRO A 14 -2.44 -10.55 5.52
CA PRO A 14 -2.58 -11.57 4.49
C PRO A 14 -1.22 -12.15 4.09
N ALA A 15 -1.15 -13.47 3.86
CA ALA A 15 0.10 -14.15 3.50
C ALA A 15 0.76 -13.64 2.21
N TRP A 16 -0.02 -13.04 1.30
CA TRP A 16 0.49 -12.41 0.07
C TRP A 16 1.21 -11.08 0.32
N LEU A 17 0.97 -10.42 1.45
CA LEU A 17 1.58 -9.13 1.79
C LEU A 17 2.93 -9.37 2.48
N ASN A 18 3.95 -9.65 1.68
CA ASN A 18 5.29 -10.07 2.12
C ASN A 18 6.40 -9.42 1.29
N ASP A 19 7.66 -9.74 1.59
CA ASP A 19 8.84 -9.17 0.90
C ASP A 19 8.82 -9.35 -0.63
N GLN A 20 8.33 -10.49 -1.13
CA GLN A 20 8.22 -10.73 -2.58
C GLN A 20 7.19 -9.78 -3.21
N PHE A 21 6.04 -9.59 -2.57
CA PHE A 21 5.05 -8.62 -3.04
C PHE A 21 5.62 -7.21 -3.09
N PHE A 22 6.34 -6.79 -2.04
CA PHE A 22 6.99 -5.48 -2.01
C PHE A 22 8.03 -5.32 -3.13
N GLU A 23 8.82 -6.35 -3.40
CA GLU A 23 9.77 -6.35 -4.51
C GLU A 23 9.07 -6.18 -5.87
N GLU A 24 7.99 -6.93 -6.10
CA GLU A 24 7.22 -6.85 -7.35
C GLU A 24 6.60 -5.48 -7.57
N ILE A 25 6.02 -4.85 -6.52
CA ILE A 25 5.41 -3.53 -6.68
C ILE A 25 6.46 -2.43 -6.84
N LEU A 26 7.59 -2.49 -6.13
CA LEU A 26 8.65 -1.49 -6.25
C LEU A 26 9.32 -1.54 -7.63
N ARG A 27 9.55 -2.75 -8.17
CA ARG A 27 10.04 -2.91 -9.55
C ARG A 27 9.13 -2.25 -10.58
N LYS A 28 7.81 -2.36 -10.39
CA LYS A 28 6.81 -1.75 -11.28
C LYS A 28 6.75 -0.24 -11.10
N ALA A 29 6.69 0.25 -9.87
CA ALA A 29 6.58 1.67 -9.54
C ALA A 29 7.80 2.47 -10.03
N GLU A 30 9.00 1.95 -9.78
CA GLU A 30 10.26 2.60 -10.17
C GLU A 30 10.71 2.25 -11.60
N ASN A 31 9.94 1.41 -12.30
CA ASN A 31 10.30 0.81 -13.58
C ASN A 31 11.75 0.29 -13.57
N ASP A 32 12.14 -0.42 -12.51
CA ASP A 32 13.49 -0.91 -12.26
C ASP A 32 13.47 -2.40 -11.90
N PRO A 33 13.75 -3.31 -12.86
CA PRO A 33 13.74 -4.74 -12.60
C PRO A 33 14.91 -5.20 -11.72
N THR A 34 15.88 -4.33 -11.42
CA THR A 34 17.07 -4.66 -10.62
C THR A 34 16.83 -4.52 -9.13
N ILE A 35 15.70 -3.94 -8.72
CA ILE A 35 15.34 -3.78 -7.30
C ILE A 35 15.30 -5.14 -6.60
N GLN A 36 15.91 -5.21 -5.42
CA GLN A 36 15.84 -6.34 -4.50
C GLN A 36 15.46 -5.85 -3.12
N VAL A 37 14.40 -6.40 -2.53
CA VAL A 37 13.98 -6.05 -1.17
C VAL A 37 14.91 -6.73 -0.16
N VAL A 38 15.34 -5.97 0.85
CA VAL A 38 16.07 -6.51 2.00
C VAL A 38 15.06 -7.24 2.89
N PRO A 39 15.28 -8.54 3.19
CA PRO A 39 14.29 -9.33 3.93
C PRO A 39 13.99 -8.76 5.32
N GLY A 40 12.77 -9.01 5.78
CA GLY A 40 12.32 -8.65 7.12
C GLY A 40 11.54 -7.33 7.19
N CYS A 41 10.67 -7.07 6.19
CA CYS A 41 9.73 -5.95 6.30
C CYS A 41 8.78 -6.16 7.47
N GLU A 42 8.73 -5.19 8.39
CA GLU A 42 7.78 -5.20 9.51
C GLU A 42 6.50 -4.46 9.14
N LEU A 43 5.38 -5.17 9.13
CA LEU A 43 4.05 -4.59 9.02
C LEU A 43 3.54 -4.18 10.39
N ARG A 44 2.98 -2.98 10.49
CA ARG A 44 2.37 -2.44 11.70
C ARG A 44 0.98 -1.87 11.37
N PRO A 45 0.05 -1.77 12.33
CA PRO A 45 -1.21 -1.05 12.10
C PRO A 45 -0.93 0.40 11.66
N ALA A 46 -1.64 0.88 10.63
CA ALA A 46 -1.54 2.28 10.19
C ALA A 46 -2.44 3.23 11.00
N THR A 47 -3.59 2.74 11.48
CA THR A 47 -4.59 3.52 12.22
C THR A 47 -5.10 2.72 13.42
N GLN A 48 -5.63 3.41 14.44
CA GLN A 48 -6.39 2.80 15.54
C GLN A 48 -7.89 3.07 15.33
N GLY A 49 -8.75 2.05 15.36
CA GLY A 49 -10.22 2.22 15.27
C GLY A 49 -10.95 1.10 14.51
N ASP A 50 -12.27 1.21 14.39
CA ASP A 50 -13.12 0.23 13.72
C ASP A 50 -12.86 0.18 12.20
N HIS A 51 -12.29 -0.93 11.78
CA HIS A 51 -11.96 -1.24 10.40
C HIS A 51 -13.21 -1.66 9.62
N TYR A 52 -14.06 -0.71 9.26
CA TYR A 52 -15.26 -0.92 8.41
C TYR A 52 -14.86 -1.48 7.03
N GLY A 53 -14.78 -2.81 6.91
CA GLY A 53 -14.53 -3.54 5.66
C GLY A 53 -13.08 -3.56 5.13
N SER A 54 -12.20 -2.69 5.61
CA SER A 54 -10.79 -2.63 5.19
C SER A 54 -9.82 -2.47 6.35
N VAL A 55 -8.65 -3.11 6.25
CA VAL A 55 -7.53 -3.00 7.18
C VAL A 55 -6.39 -2.22 6.52
N MET A 56 -5.68 -1.41 7.31
CA MET A 56 -4.54 -0.62 6.85
C MET A 56 -3.28 -0.94 7.62
N PHE A 57 -2.21 -1.21 6.89
CA PHE A 57 -0.87 -1.48 7.40
C PHE A 57 0.07 -0.35 7.02
N ARG A 58 1.09 -0.13 7.84
CA ARG A 58 2.25 0.70 7.50
C ARG A 58 3.52 -0.13 7.60
N THR A 59 4.48 0.12 6.71
CA THR A 59 5.77 -0.56 6.73
C THR A 59 6.86 0.35 6.16
N ALA A 60 8.11 0.12 6.57
CA ALA A 60 9.29 0.67 5.93
C ALA A 60 9.94 -0.46 5.13
N VAL A 61 9.98 -0.32 3.81
CA VAL A 61 10.58 -1.31 2.91
C VAL A 61 11.99 -0.84 2.57
N ARG A 62 12.98 -1.63 2.96
CA ARG A 62 14.38 -1.40 2.57
C ARG A 62 14.69 -2.22 1.33
N TYR A 63 15.37 -1.61 0.36
CA TYR A 63 15.68 -2.26 -0.91
C TYR A 63 17.00 -1.75 -1.50
N GLN A 64 17.59 -2.51 -2.41
CA GLN A 64 18.76 -2.10 -3.17
C GLN A 64 18.41 -2.03 -4.65
N SER A 65 19.02 -1.09 -5.38
CA SER A 65 18.90 -0.95 -6.82
C SER A 65 20.29 -0.81 -7.45
N LYS A 66 20.48 -1.42 -8.64
CA LYS A 66 21.70 -1.21 -9.42
C LYS A 66 21.81 0.21 -9.95
N ARG A 67 20.70 0.94 -10.10
CA ARG A 67 20.68 2.35 -10.50
C ARG A 67 21.20 3.27 -9.40
N ALA A 68 21.03 2.89 -8.15
CA ALA A 68 21.55 3.60 -6.98
C ALA A 68 22.97 3.13 -6.57
N ASN A 69 23.75 2.60 -7.51
CA ASN A 69 25.08 2.01 -7.25
C ASN A 69 25.09 0.93 -6.16
N GLY A 70 23.97 0.22 -5.96
CA GLY A 70 23.84 -0.80 -4.91
C GLY A 70 23.65 -0.24 -3.50
N GLY A 71 23.46 1.07 -3.34
CA GLY A 71 23.10 1.67 -2.06
C GLY A 71 21.74 1.17 -1.57
N GLU A 72 21.62 0.93 -0.26
CA GLU A 72 20.34 0.62 0.38
C GLU A 72 19.47 1.87 0.42
N GLN A 73 18.22 1.72 0.03
CA GLN A 73 17.18 2.75 -0.01
C GLN A 73 16.03 2.32 0.91
N GLU A 74 15.24 3.29 1.37
CA GLU A 74 14.07 3.03 2.22
C GLU A 74 12.86 3.79 1.69
N ILE A 75 11.69 3.15 1.71
CA ILE A 75 10.41 3.78 1.38
C ILE A 75 9.35 3.41 2.43
N HIS A 76 8.59 4.40 2.88
CA HIS A 76 7.49 4.20 3.81
C HIS A 76 6.17 4.05 3.06
N LEU A 77 5.48 2.94 3.29
CA LEU A 77 4.24 2.61 2.58
C LEU A 77 3.07 2.46 3.54
N ILE A 78 1.89 2.91 3.10
CA ILE A 78 0.61 2.54 3.69
C ILE A 78 -0.09 1.57 2.74
N VAL A 79 -0.46 0.40 3.24
CA VAL A 79 -1.15 -0.64 2.47
C VAL A 79 -2.57 -0.78 2.98
N LYS A 80 -3.55 -0.46 2.15
CA LYS A 80 -4.98 -0.66 2.44
C LYS A 80 -5.46 -1.91 1.71
N THR A 81 -6.07 -2.84 2.44
CA THR A 81 -6.63 -4.07 1.86
C THR A 81 -7.95 -4.45 2.52
N GLN A 82 -8.70 -5.34 1.89
CA GLN A 82 -9.92 -5.90 2.47
C GLN A 82 -9.57 -6.69 3.74
N SER A 83 -10.41 -6.55 4.75
CA SER A 83 -10.29 -7.38 5.96
C SER A 83 -10.64 -8.83 5.63
N THR A 84 -9.79 -9.76 6.03
CA THR A 84 -10.01 -11.21 5.89
C THR A 84 -10.82 -11.80 7.06
N ALA A 85 -11.16 -10.99 8.07
CA ALA A 85 -11.88 -11.40 9.25
C ALA A 85 -13.28 -11.95 8.90
N GLU A 86 -13.64 -13.09 9.49
CA GLU A 86 -14.82 -13.88 9.09
C GLU A 86 -16.16 -13.13 9.18
N GLY A 87 -16.28 -12.16 10.10
CA GLY A 87 -17.48 -11.32 10.26
C GLY A 87 -17.76 -10.38 9.09
N TYR A 88 -16.74 -9.97 8.33
CA TYR A 88 -16.86 -8.99 7.23
C TYR A 88 -17.09 -9.62 5.85
N LYS A 89 -16.93 -10.95 5.72
CA LYS A 89 -17.17 -11.68 4.46
C LYS A 89 -18.61 -11.51 3.93
N LYS A 90 -19.59 -11.22 4.79
CA LYS A 90 -21.00 -11.08 4.41
C LYS A 90 -21.36 -9.77 3.69
N GLU A 91 -20.65 -8.66 3.94
CA GLU A 91 -20.95 -7.38 3.26
C GLU A 91 -20.19 -7.22 1.93
N VAL A 92 -18.95 -7.71 1.86
CA VAL A 92 -18.12 -7.67 0.63
C VAL A 92 -18.68 -8.56 -0.49
N SER A 93 -19.46 -9.59 -0.14
CA SER A 93 -20.09 -10.50 -1.09
C SER A 93 -21.22 -9.87 -1.94
N LYS A 94 -21.62 -8.62 -1.69
CA LYS A 94 -22.76 -7.97 -2.38
C LYS A 94 -22.43 -7.09 -3.58
N GLY A 95 -21.19 -7.10 -4.08
CA GLY A 95 -20.92 -6.74 -5.47
C GLY A 95 -20.06 -5.49 -5.66
N GLY A 96 -18.90 -5.69 -6.28
CA GLY A 96 -17.94 -4.67 -6.68
C GLY A 96 -16.59 -4.83 -5.96
N SER A 97 -15.49 -4.59 -6.68
CA SER A 97 -14.18 -4.46 -6.01
C SER A 97 -14.27 -3.27 -5.04
N LEU A 98 -14.07 -3.54 -3.75
CA LEU A 98 -14.24 -2.58 -2.65
C LEU A 98 -13.52 -1.25 -2.90
N PHE A 99 -12.45 -1.28 -3.67
CA PHE A 99 -11.56 -0.15 -3.94
C PHE A 99 -11.62 0.34 -5.39
N SER A 100 -12.58 -0.08 -6.21
CA SER A 100 -12.62 0.30 -7.64
C SER A 100 -12.70 1.81 -7.84
N LYS A 101 -13.45 2.53 -6.98
CA LYS A 101 -13.57 3.99 -7.05
C LYS A 101 -12.25 4.66 -6.67
N GLU A 102 -11.61 4.21 -5.58
CA GLU A 102 -10.30 4.74 -5.16
C GLU A 102 -9.23 4.46 -6.23
N ILE A 103 -9.15 3.25 -6.77
CA ILE A 103 -8.19 2.90 -7.83
C ILE A 103 -8.43 3.81 -9.04
N TYR A 104 -9.68 3.93 -9.51
CA TYR A 104 -10.02 4.79 -10.65
C TYR A 104 -9.67 6.26 -10.40
N MET A 105 -9.83 6.75 -9.16
CA MET A 105 -9.44 8.11 -8.78
C MET A 105 -7.94 8.33 -8.99
N TYR A 106 -7.09 7.42 -8.50
CA TYR A 106 -5.64 7.57 -8.59
C TYR A 106 -5.07 7.25 -9.98
N THR A 107 -5.66 6.34 -10.74
CA THR A 107 -5.12 5.92 -12.04
C THR A 107 -5.64 6.73 -13.22
N GLU A 108 -6.89 7.22 -13.16
CA GLU A 108 -7.53 7.91 -14.29
C GLU A 108 -7.89 9.36 -13.98
N VAL A 109 -8.58 9.61 -12.86
CA VAL A 109 -9.15 10.94 -12.57
C VAL A 109 -8.07 11.95 -12.20
N LEU A 110 -7.21 11.64 -11.24
CA LEU A 110 -6.16 12.56 -10.80
C LEU A 110 -5.19 12.93 -11.93
N PRO A 111 -4.69 11.98 -12.75
CA PRO A 111 -3.88 12.33 -13.92
C PRO A 111 -4.60 13.23 -14.92
N ALA A 112 -5.91 13.01 -15.16
CA ALA A 112 -6.69 13.88 -16.02
C ALA A 112 -6.85 15.30 -15.44
N VAL A 113 -7.05 15.42 -14.13
CA VAL A 113 -7.11 16.71 -13.41
C VAL A 113 -5.78 17.45 -13.51
N VAL A 114 -4.64 16.78 -13.24
CA VAL A 114 -3.29 17.36 -13.39
C VAL A 114 -3.12 17.92 -14.80
N LYS A 115 -3.52 17.17 -15.83
CA LYS A 115 -3.42 17.61 -17.22
C LYS A 115 -4.26 18.86 -17.50
N VAL A 116 -5.53 18.86 -17.11
CA VAL A 116 -6.44 20.00 -17.36
C VAL A 116 -5.95 21.27 -16.67
N LEU A 117 -5.43 21.15 -15.45
CA LEU A 117 -4.84 22.27 -14.72
C LEU A 117 -3.53 22.76 -15.38
N GLY A 118 -2.67 21.83 -15.79
CA GLY A 118 -1.44 22.15 -16.51
C GLY A 118 -1.69 22.89 -17.83
N ASP A 119 -2.75 22.53 -18.57
CA ASP A 119 -3.13 23.18 -19.83
C ASP A 119 -3.51 24.66 -19.65
N VAL A 120 -3.93 25.08 -18.45
CA VAL A 120 -4.23 26.48 -18.11
C VAL A 120 -3.09 27.17 -17.35
N GLY A 121 -1.93 26.51 -17.21
CA GLY A 121 -0.75 27.04 -16.54
C GLY A 121 -0.76 26.91 -15.02
N GLU A 122 -1.68 26.12 -14.45
CA GLU A 122 -1.73 25.82 -13.02
C GLU A 122 -0.89 24.58 -12.72
N ASP A 123 -0.03 24.68 -11.71
CA ASP A 123 0.76 23.55 -11.23
C ASP A 123 -0.02 22.79 -10.15
N PHE A 124 -0.19 21.49 -10.34
CA PHE A 124 -0.87 20.61 -9.40
C PHE A 124 -0.08 19.33 -9.22
N GLU A 125 0.59 19.23 -8.07
CA GLU A 125 1.37 18.06 -7.70
C GLU A 125 0.49 17.06 -6.94
N VAL A 126 0.49 15.81 -7.42
CA VAL A 126 -0.12 14.69 -6.70
C VAL A 126 0.97 14.05 -5.84
N ALA A 127 0.73 13.95 -4.54
CA ALA A 127 1.63 13.24 -3.63
C ALA A 127 1.86 11.81 -4.14
N ARG A 128 3.14 11.44 -4.28
CA ARG A 128 3.60 10.09 -4.64
C ARG A 128 4.03 9.33 -3.39
#